data_AF-A0AAX6QZL9-F1
#
_entry.id   AF-A0AAX6QZL9-F1
#
_cell.length_a   1.000
_cell.length_b   1.000
_cell.length_c   1.000
_cell.angle_alpha   90.00
_cell.angle_beta   90.00
_cell.angle_gamma   90.00
#
_symmetry.space_group_name_H-M   'P 1'
#
loop_
_entity.id
_entity.type
_entity.pdbx_description
1 polymer ?
#
loop_
_entity_poly.entity_id
_entity_poly.type
_entity_poly.pdbx_seq_one_letter_code
_entity_poly.pdbx_strand_id
1 'polypeptide(L)'
;MVLDIRTWEQTFQELIQQEKPWAKWTLKLNEDIEPDSVAPKWKQHQQTAPGRFSCTLCHQSWDSAQVKILCHVYWDHWTCQGQVFMRLFAQKCQKCLCSQLENPEFSTDSIMKILETLVQYILQRY
;
A
#
# COMPACT_ATOMS: atom_id res chain seq x y z
N MET A 1 -10.55 3.96 -13.05
CA MET A 1 -9.50 2.95 -13.27
C MET A 1 -9.32 2.20 -11.96
N VAL A 2 -9.39 0.88 -11.99
CA VAL A 2 -9.33 0.03 -10.79
C VAL A 2 -7.86 -0.07 -10.39
N LEU A 3 -7.54 0.15 -9.12
CA LEU A 3 -6.22 -0.15 -8.58
C LEU A 3 -5.88 -1.61 -8.95
N ASP A 4 -4.80 -1.83 -9.70
CA ASP A 4 -4.36 -3.17 -10.11
C ASP A 4 -3.82 -3.97 -8.92
N ILE A 5 -4.72 -4.38 -8.03
CA ILE A 5 -4.42 -5.10 -6.78
C ILE A 5 -3.58 -6.35 -7.04
N ARG A 6 -3.79 -7.00 -8.19
CA ARG A 6 -3.02 -8.17 -8.62
C ARG A 6 -1.53 -7.87 -8.76
N THR A 7 -1.16 -6.71 -9.30
CA THR A 7 0.24 -6.31 -9.44
C THR A 7 0.89 -6.11 -8.08
N TRP A 8 0.19 -5.43 -7.17
CA TRP A 8 0.65 -5.23 -5.79
C TRP A 8 0.84 -6.55 -5.04
N GLU A 9 -0.16 -7.43 -5.11
CA GLU A 9 -0.12 -8.74 -4.47
C GLU A 9 1.02 -9.58 -5.04
N GLN A 10 1.14 -9.67 -6.36
CA GLN A 10 2.16 -10.48 -7.02
C GLN A 10 3.57 -9.98 -6.72
N THR A 11 3.85 -8.69 -6.90
CA THR A 11 5.18 -8.13 -6.60
C THR A 11 5.54 -8.31 -5.12
N PHE A 12 4.58 -8.16 -4.21
CA PHE A 12 4.83 -8.40 -2.80
C PHE A 12 5.16 -9.86 -2.51
N GLN A 13 4.42 -10.80 -3.11
CA GLN A 13 4.69 -12.24 -2.99
C GLN A 13 6.11 -12.57 -3.46
N GLU A 14 6.52 -12.06 -4.62
CA GLU A 14 7.86 -12.32 -5.16
C GLU A 14 8.96 -11.81 -4.22
N LEU A 15 8.83 -10.58 -3.70
CA LEU A 15 9.82 -9.99 -2.78
C LEU A 15 9.89 -10.74 -1.45
N ILE A 16 8.74 -11.02 -0.81
CA ILE A 16 8.75 -11.64 0.52
C ILE A 16 9.11 -13.12 0.47
N GLN A 17 8.83 -13.83 -0.64
CA GLN A 17 9.23 -15.22 -0.80
C GLN A 17 10.74 -15.38 -0.95
N GLN A 18 11.43 -14.42 -1.56
CA GLN A 18 12.90 -14.42 -1.61
C GLN A 18 13.51 -14.31 -0.21
N GLU A 19 12.91 -13.50 0.67
CA GLU A 19 13.44 -13.22 2.00
C GLU A 19 12.97 -14.21 3.08
N LYS A 20 11.71 -14.69 3.01
CA LYS A 20 11.10 -15.62 3.98
C LYS A 20 10.31 -16.74 3.28
N PRO A 21 10.97 -17.68 2.57
CA PRO A 21 10.29 -18.73 1.79
C PRO A 21 9.47 -19.72 2.64
N TRP A 22 9.78 -19.85 3.93
CA TRP A 22 9.04 -20.71 4.87
C TRP A 22 7.75 -20.08 5.42
N ALA A 23 7.51 -18.80 5.14
CA ALA A 23 6.40 -18.04 5.67
C ALA A 23 5.37 -17.73 4.58
N LYS A 24 4.08 -17.92 4.88
CA LYS A 24 3.02 -17.54 3.95
C LYS A 24 2.55 -16.13 4.24
N TRP A 25 2.90 -15.18 3.38
CA TRP A 25 2.48 -13.79 3.49
C TRP A 25 1.33 -13.49 2.54
N THR A 26 0.43 -12.57 2.89
CA THR A 26 -0.60 -12.05 1.98
C THR A 26 -0.72 -10.54 2.12
N LEU A 27 -0.86 -9.83 1.00
CA LEU A 27 -1.13 -8.40 0.97
C LEU A 27 -2.55 -8.17 0.46
N LYS A 28 -3.30 -7.26 1.08
CA LYS A 28 -4.61 -6.83 0.57
C LYS A 28 -4.71 -5.32 0.67
N LEU A 29 -5.25 -4.70 -0.39
CA LEU A 29 -5.67 -3.32 -0.31
C LEU A 29 -6.96 -3.24 0.51
N ASN A 30 -6.96 -2.41 1.54
CA ASN A 30 -8.09 -2.21 2.43
C ASN A 30 -8.24 -0.71 2.68
N GLU A 31 -9.34 -0.11 2.22
CA GLU A 31 -9.60 1.31 2.38
C GLU A 31 -10.16 1.66 3.76
N ASP A 32 -10.59 0.65 4.52
CA ASP A 32 -11.21 0.81 5.84
C ASP A 32 -10.19 0.90 6.98
N ILE A 33 -8.90 0.61 6.73
CA ILE A 33 -7.88 0.73 7.79
C ILE A 33 -7.59 2.20 8.10
N GLU A 34 -7.65 2.57 9.37
CA GLU A 34 -7.40 3.93 9.83
C GLU A 34 -6.06 4.05 10.55
N PRO A 35 -5.38 5.20 10.43
CA PRO A 35 -4.15 5.44 11.18
C PRO A 35 -4.46 5.41 12.69
N ASP A 36 -3.54 4.84 13.45
CA ASP A 36 -3.55 4.76 14.92
C ASP A 36 -4.67 3.89 15.53
N SER A 37 -5.54 3.32 14.70
CA SER A 37 -6.57 2.33 15.07
C SER A 37 -6.11 0.90 14.79
N VAL A 38 -5.01 0.49 15.41
CA VAL A 38 -4.36 -0.80 15.16
C VAL A 38 -4.87 -1.85 16.13
N ALA A 39 -5.44 -2.95 15.61
CA ALA A 39 -5.88 -4.06 16.43
C ALA A 39 -4.71 -4.69 17.23
N PRO A 40 -4.98 -5.29 18.41
CA PRO A 40 -3.94 -5.96 19.19
C PRO A 40 -3.18 -6.99 18.35
N LYS A 41 -1.84 -7.02 18.48
CA LYS A 41 -0.88 -7.83 17.69
C LYS A 41 -0.58 -7.34 16.26
N TRP A 42 -1.35 -6.41 15.72
CA TRP A 42 -1.00 -5.74 14.47
C TRP A 42 0.03 -4.64 14.75
N LYS A 43 0.92 -4.40 13.78
CA LYS A 43 1.88 -3.29 13.79
C LYS A 43 1.58 -2.35 12.64
N GLN A 44 1.70 -1.05 12.89
CA GLN A 44 1.51 -0.02 11.87
C GLN A 44 2.85 0.39 11.27
N HIS A 45 2.87 0.52 9.94
CA HIS A 45 3.93 1.13 9.16
C HIS A 45 3.30 2.21 8.27
N GLN A 46 3.90 3.40 8.24
CA GLN A 46 3.48 4.48 7.37
C GLN A 46 4.65 4.87 6.48
N GLN A 47 4.37 5.07 5.20
CA GLN A 47 5.36 5.51 4.23
C GLN A 47 4.74 6.45 3.21
N THR A 48 5.60 7.13 2.46
CA THR A 48 5.18 8.01 1.37
C THR A 48 5.89 7.62 0.09
N ALA A 49 5.20 7.76 -1.03
CA ALA A 49 5.78 7.52 -2.34
C ALA A 49 5.31 8.54 -3.38
N PRO A 50 6.12 8.79 -4.43
CA PRO A 50 5.64 9.55 -5.57
C PRO A 50 4.54 8.77 -6.29
N GLY A 51 3.46 9.45 -6.64
CA GLY A 51 2.34 8.88 -7.36
C GLY A 51 1.63 9.93 -8.20
N ARG A 52 0.96 9.49 -9.24
CA ARG A 52 0.21 10.35 -10.15
C ARG A 52 -1.27 10.21 -9.85
N PHE A 53 -2.03 11.28 -10.04
CA PHE A 53 -3.48 11.26 -9.95
C PHE A 53 -4.06 11.78 -11.24
N SER A 54 -5.24 11.29 -11.61
CA SER A 54 -5.97 11.73 -12.80
C SER A 54 -7.41 11.98 -12.43
N CYS A 55 -7.89 13.22 -12.55
CA CYS A 55 -9.26 13.56 -12.18
C CYS A 55 -10.25 13.01 -13.21
N THR A 56 -11.20 12.21 -12.75
CA THR A 56 -12.33 11.74 -13.57
C THR A 56 -13.23 12.85 -14.12
N LEU A 57 -13.33 14.01 -13.46
CA LEU A 57 -14.23 15.11 -13.86
C LEU A 57 -13.62 16.06 -14.89
N CYS A 58 -12.38 16.51 -14.68
CA CYS A 58 -11.73 17.49 -15.56
C CYS A 58 -10.62 16.89 -16.43
N HIS A 59 -10.35 15.59 -16.31
CA HIS A 59 -9.31 14.85 -17.03
C HIS A 59 -7.89 15.41 -16.85
N GLN A 60 -7.69 16.28 -15.86
CA GLN A 60 -6.38 16.79 -15.52
C GLN A 60 -5.67 15.80 -14.61
N SER A 61 -4.41 15.52 -14.93
CA SER A 61 -3.53 14.75 -14.07
C SER A 61 -2.59 15.67 -13.29
N TRP A 62 -2.21 15.25 -12.09
CA TRP A 62 -1.18 15.90 -11.30
C TRP A 62 -0.30 14.87 -10.60
N ASP A 63 0.95 15.23 -10.40
CA ASP A 63 1.91 14.40 -9.67
C ASP A 63 1.96 14.84 -8.20
N SER A 64 2.03 13.87 -7.30
CA SER A 64 2.26 14.09 -5.88
C SER A 64 3.53 13.36 -5.48
N ALA A 65 4.49 14.08 -4.92
CA ALA A 65 5.71 13.49 -4.39
C ALA A 65 5.48 12.68 -3.10
N GLN A 66 4.32 12.87 -2.44
CA GLN A 66 4.06 12.36 -1.09
C GLN A 66 2.67 11.75 -0.97
N VAL A 67 2.39 10.73 -1.78
CA VAL A 67 1.20 9.89 -1.56
C VAL A 67 1.40 9.11 -0.27
N LYS A 68 0.50 9.31 0.70
CA LYS A 68 0.55 8.58 1.98
C LYS A 68 0.09 7.14 1.77
N ILE A 69 0.80 6.22 2.41
CA ILE A 69 0.53 4.79 2.38
C ILE A 69 0.56 4.30 3.82
N LEU A 70 -0.53 3.68 4.25
CA LEU A 70 -0.67 3.06 5.56
C LEU A 70 -0.67 1.55 5.41
N CYS A 71 0.13 0.86 6.21
CA CYS A 71 0.22 -0.59 6.23
C CYS A 71 -0.01 -1.09 7.66
N HIS A 72 -0.96 -2.01 7.84
CA HIS A 72 -1.11 -2.80 9.05
C HIS A 72 -0.53 -4.19 8.79
N VAL A 73 0.43 -4.59 9.61
CA VAL A 73 1.20 -5.83 9.46
C VAL A 73 0.94 -6.73 10.66
N TYR A 74 0.44 -7.93 10.39
CA TYR A 74 0.24 -9.00 11.34
C TYR A 74 1.14 -10.18 11.03
N TRP A 75 1.67 -10.81 12.07
CA TRP A 75 2.48 -12.02 11.95
C TRP A 75 2.08 -13.02 13.02
N ASP A 76 1.77 -14.23 12.59
CA ASP A 76 1.43 -15.36 13.44
C ASP A 76 2.57 -16.38 13.44
N HIS A 77 3.29 -16.45 14.56
CA HIS A 77 4.44 -17.36 14.72
C HIS A 77 4.04 -18.84 14.74
N TRP A 78 2.79 -19.18 15.09
CA TRP A 78 2.36 -20.57 15.22
C TRP A 78 2.06 -21.21 13.87
N THR A 79 1.46 -20.44 12.97
CA THR A 79 1.11 -20.88 11.62
C THR A 79 2.13 -20.46 10.57
N CYS A 80 3.15 -19.67 10.95
CA CYS A 80 4.11 -19.02 10.06
C CYS A 80 3.41 -18.20 8.96
N GLN A 81 2.33 -17.49 9.32
CA GLN A 81 1.54 -16.69 8.39
C GLN A 81 1.62 -15.21 8.69
N GLY A 82 1.78 -14.41 7.64
CA GLY A 82 1.80 -12.96 7.71
C GLY A 82 0.70 -12.34 6.89
N GLN A 83 0.12 -11.27 7.39
CA GLN A 83 -0.92 -10.52 6.70
C GLN A 83 -0.57 -9.04 6.68
N VAL A 84 -0.74 -8.42 5.52
CA VAL A 84 -0.57 -6.99 5.34
C VAL A 84 -1.88 -6.44 4.80
N PHE A 85 -2.45 -5.47 5.51
CA PHE A 85 -3.47 -4.59 4.96
C PHE A 85 -2.83 -3.27 4.59
N MET A 86 -3.05 -2.82 3.37
CA MET A 86 -2.47 -1.60 2.84
C MET A 86 -3.56 -0.65 2.37
N ARG A 87 -3.44 0.62 2.74
CA ARG A 87 -4.31 1.71 2.29
C ARG A 87 -3.48 2.76 1.57
N LEU A 88 -3.91 3.10 0.37
CA LEU A 88 -3.35 4.18 -0.42
C LEU A 88 -4.26 5.40 -0.25
N PHE A 89 -3.72 6.54 0.17
CA PHE A 89 -4.55 7.72 0.39
C PHE A 89 -4.82 8.44 -0.94
N ALA A 90 -6.10 8.45 -1.30
CA ALA A 90 -6.62 9.21 -2.42
C ALA A 90 -6.51 10.73 -2.18
N GLN A 91 -6.42 11.51 -3.26
CA GLN A 91 -6.31 12.97 -3.21
C GLN A 91 -7.45 13.64 -4.00
N LYS A 92 -7.87 14.80 -3.51
CA LYS A 92 -8.90 15.61 -4.18
C LYS A 92 -8.26 16.49 -5.26
N CYS A 93 -8.94 16.60 -6.41
CA CYS A 93 -8.54 17.53 -7.46
C CYS A 93 -8.71 18.99 -6.98
N GLN A 94 -7.63 19.77 -7.04
CA GLN A 94 -7.62 21.17 -6.59
C GLN A 94 -8.46 22.11 -7.49
N LYS A 95 -8.72 21.72 -8.74
CA LYS A 95 -9.50 22.54 -9.69
C LYS A 95 -11.01 22.32 -9.58
N CYS A 96 -11.43 21.15 -9.10
CA CYS A 96 -12.84 20.76 -9.08
C CYS A 96 -13.40 20.87 -7.66
N LEU A 97 -14.28 21.84 -7.41
CA LEU A 97 -14.94 22.05 -6.12
C LEU A 97 -15.71 20.81 -5.63
N CYS A 98 -16.35 20.07 -6.55
CA CYS A 98 -17.10 18.84 -6.26
C CYS A 98 -16.35 17.55 -6.65
N SER A 99 -15.02 17.58 -6.76
CA SER A 99 -14.28 16.34 -7.05
C SER A 99 -14.37 15.33 -5.92
N GLN A 100 -14.49 14.06 -6.31
CA GLN A 100 -14.31 12.92 -5.42
C GLN A 100 -12.82 12.74 -5.10
N LEU A 101 -12.54 11.85 -4.15
CA LEU A 101 -11.20 11.42 -3.86
C LEU A 101 -10.72 10.49 -4.97
N GLU A 102 -9.67 10.89 -5.67
CA GLU A 102 -9.10 10.12 -6.77
C GLU A 102 -7.96 9.25 -6.25
N ASN A 103 -7.97 7.97 -6.63
CA ASN A 103 -6.93 7.03 -6.23
C ASN A 103 -5.60 7.33 -6.94
N PRO A 104 -4.47 7.09 -6.27
CA PRO A 104 -3.15 7.25 -6.88
C PRO A 104 -2.89 6.14 -7.90
N GLU A 105 -2.23 6.53 -8.98
CA GLU A 105 -1.65 5.68 -10.01
C GLU A 105 -0.14 5.61 -9.77
N PHE A 106 0.40 4.40 -9.70
CA PHE A 106 1.81 4.14 -9.49
C PHE A 106 2.39 3.38 -10.67
N SER A 107 3.60 3.73 -11.08
CA SER A 107 4.37 2.91 -12.02
C SER A 107 4.84 1.62 -11.34
N THR A 108 5.12 0.57 -12.11
CA THR A 108 5.64 -0.71 -11.58
C THR A 108 6.91 -0.53 -10.75
N ASP A 109 7.82 0.36 -11.15
CA ASP A 109 9.03 0.70 -10.37
C ASP A 109 8.69 1.34 -9.02
N SER A 110 7.68 2.21 -8.97
CA SER A 110 7.24 2.83 -7.72
C SER A 110 6.59 1.79 -6.80
N ILE A 111 5.74 0.92 -7.35
CA ILE A 111 5.13 -0.20 -6.63
C ILE A 111 6.21 -1.09 -6.01
N MET A 112 7.23 -1.45 -6.79
CA MET A 112 8.36 -2.26 -6.32
C MET A 112 9.05 -1.62 -5.13
N LYS A 113 9.46 -0.34 -5.23
CA LYS A 113 10.14 0.38 -4.13
C LYS A 113 9.29 0.50 -2.86
N ILE A 114 7.99 0.74 -3.02
CA ILE A 114 7.03 0.81 -1.91
C ILE A 114 6.97 -0.53 -1.18
N LEU A 115 6.94 -1.63 -1.93
CA LEU A 115 6.86 -2.98 -1.37
C LEU A 115 8.21 -3.45 -0.80
N GLU A 116 9.34 -3.10 -1.41
CA GLU A 116 10.67 -3.37 -0.86
C GLU A 116 10.83 -2.72 0.52
N THR A 117 10.42 -1.46 0.65
CA THR A 117 10.46 -0.74 1.94
C THR A 117 9.58 -1.44 2.99
N LEU A 118 8.39 -1.92 2.59
CA LEU A 118 7.51 -2.68 3.47
C LEU A 118 8.12 -4.04 3.88
N VAL A 119 8.72 -4.77 2.94
CA VAL A 119 9.38 -6.05 3.24
C VAL A 119 10.55 -5.85 4.18
N GLN A 120 11.37 -4.83 3.96
CA GLN A 120 12.45 -4.45 4.89
C GLN A 120 11.91 -4.15 6.29
N TYR A 121 10.81 -3.41 6.40
CA TYR A 121 10.15 -3.17 7.68
C TYR A 121 9.71 -4.48 8.35
N ILE A 122 9.11 -5.41 7.59
CA ILE A 122 8.71 -6.73 8.10
C ILE A 122 9.92 -7.48 8.66
N LEU A 123 11.03 -7.55 7.90
CA LEU A 123 12.25 -8.26 8.29
C LEU A 123 12.93 -7.66 9.53
N GLN A 124 12.91 -6.34 9.67
CA GLN A 124 13.46 -5.68 10.85
C GLN A 124 12.62 -5.94 12.11
N ARG A 125 11.33 -6.26 11.94
CA ARG A 125 10.35 -6.29 13.03
C ARG A 125 9.90 -7.70 13.42
N TYR A 126 10.14 -8.71 12.58
CA TYR A 126 9.77 -10.12 12.73
C TYR A 126 10.80 -11.08 12.08
#